data_AF-A0A0G0H079-F1
#
_entry.id   AF-A0A0G0H079-F1
#
_cell.length_a   1.000
_cell.length_b   1.000
_cell.length_c   1.000
_cell.angle_alpha   90.00
_cell.angle_beta   90.00
_cell.angle_gamma   90.00
#
_symmetry.space_group_name_H-M   'P 1'
#
loop_
_entity.id
_entity.type
_entity.pdbx_description
1 polymer ?
#
loop_
_entity_poly.entity_id
_entity_poly.type
_entity_poly.pdbx_seq_one_letter_code
_entity_poly.pdbx_strand_id
1 'polypeptide(L)'
;MQSKKLEWEDAKDVKREIVKIVKTLEFDHIRTSRVFCYRTEGSKARAYARTWMMPKIFQNALEIPPAYVIEVLSKYFDKLSADEKSKVLIHELLHIPRNFSGTLLSHRGRSRHIGHDTNTLFKEYKRLSR
;
A
#
# COMPACT_ATOMS: atom_id res chain seq x y z
N MET A 1 7.32 26.30 17.30
CA MET A 1 7.50 25.02 16.57
C MET A 1 7.18 25.28 15.10
N GLN A 2 8.19 25.37 14.23
CA GLN A 2 7.95 25.53 12.79
C GLN A 2 7.23 24.29 12.25
N SER A 3 6.11 24.47 11.56
CA SER A 3 5.44 23.40 10.84
C SER A 3 6.37 22.96 9.71
N LYS A 4 6.98 21.76 9.79
CA LYS A 4 7.62 21.16 8.61
C LYS A 4 6.58 21.13 7.49
N LYS A 5 6.95 21.65 6.32
CA LYS A 5 6.13 21.59 5.11
C LYS A 5 5.89 20.12 4.78
N LEU A 6 4.67 19.79 4.37
CA LEU A 6 4.34 18.44 3.94
C LEU A 6 4.84 18.27 2.52
N GLU A 7 5.79 17.37 2.34
CA GLU A 7 6.47 17.12 1.06
C GLU A 7 6.24 15.66 0.67
N TRP A 8 5.88 15.46 -0.60
CA TRP A 8 5.70 14.15 -1.22
C TRP A 8 6.82 13.90 -2.21
N GLU A 9 7.45 12.74 -2.08
CA GLU A 9 8.51 12.27 -2.97
C GLU A 9 8.12 10.93 -3.61
N ASP A 10 8.50 10.70 -4.87
CA ASP A 10 8.31 9.40 -5.53
C ASP A 10 9.15 8.30 -4.83
N ALA A 11 8.47 7.27 -4.31
CA ALA A 11 9.09 6.20 -3.54
C ALA A 11 9.39 4.98 -4.41
N LYS A 12 10.41 5.09 -5.27
CA LYS A 12 10.81 4.02 -6.21
C LYS A 12 11.25 2.73 -5.52
N ASP A 13 11.83 2.82 -4.33
CA ASP A 13 12.21 1.67 -3.51
C ASP A 13 10.99 0.90 -3.02
N VAL A 14 9.99 1.61 -2.49
CA VAL A 14 8.69 1.04 -2.09
C VAL A 14 7.98 0.42 -3.29
N LYS A 15 8.04 1.09 -4.44
CA LYS A 15 7.48 0.57 -5.69
C LYS A 15 8.08 -0.77 -6.11
N ARG A 16 9.40 -0.90 -6.07
CA ARG A 16 10.09 -2.18 -6.38
C ARG A 16 9.68 -3.29 -5.42
N GLU A 17 9.61 -3.00 -4.13
CA GLU A 17 9.19 -3.98 -3.13
C GLU A 17 7.74 -4.42 -3.33
N ILE A 18 6.82 -3.49 -3.63
CA ILE A 18 5.43 -3.84 -3.97
C ILE A 18 5.36 -4.76 -5.20
N VAL A 19 6.10 -4.45 -6.27
CA VAL A 19 6.11 -5.29 -7.47
C VAL A 19 6.61 -6.70 -7.14
N LYS A 20 7.66 -6.81 -6.31
CA LYS A 20 8.17 -8.09 -5.82
C LYS A 20 7.11 -8.85 -5.02
N ILE A 21 6.51 -8.22 -4.02
CA ILE A 21 5.46 -8.83 -3.18
C ILE A 21 4.28 -9.32 -4.03
N VAL A 22 3.77 -8.47 -4.92
CA VAL A 22 2.64 -8.81 -5.81
C VAL A 22 2.96 -10.03 -6.66
N LYS A 23 4.18 -10.10 -7.22
CA LYS A 23 4.62 -11.24 -8.01
C LYS A 23 4.78 -12.51 -7.16
N THR A 24 5.41 -12.41 -6.00
CA THR A 24 5.68 -13.55 -5.13
C THR A 24 4.41 -14.16 -4.53
N LEU A 25 3.43 -13.33 -4.18
CA LEU A 25 2.15 -13.76 -3.60
C LEU A 25 1.04 -13.97 -4.64
N GLU A 26 1.36 -13.88 -5.94
CA GLU A 26 0.41 -14.07 -7.05
C GLU A 26 -0.84 -13.19 -6.90
N PHE A 27 -0.65 -11.93 -6.54
CA PHE A 27 -1.73 -10.95 -6.45
C PHE A 27 -2.14 -10.43 -7.83
N ASP A 28 -2.58 -11.33 -8.72
CA ASP A 28 -2.88 -11.07 -10.14
C ASP A 28 -3.93 -9.98 -10.38
N HIS A 29 -4.79 -9.75 -9.38
CA HIS A 29 -5.77 -8.68 -9.39
C HIS A 29 -5.17 -7.27 -9.27
N ILE A 30 -3.93 -7.15 -8.77
CA ILE A 30 -3.27 -5.86 -8.55
C ILE A 30 -2.50 -5.46 -9.80
N ARG A 31 -3.04 -4.47 -10.51
CA ARG A 31 -2.37 -3.86 -11.66
C ARG A 31 -1.27 -2.92 -11.17
N THR A 32 -0.05 -3.42 -11.02
CA THR A 32 1.06 -2.63 -10.48
C THR A 32 1.31 -1.36 -11.28
N SER A 33 1.07 -1.31 -12.59
CA SER A 33 1.17 -0.07 -13.40
C SER A 33 0.23 1.06 -12.96
N ARG A 34 -0.83 0.75 -12.19
CA ARG A 34 -1.83 1.70 -11.65
C ARG A 34 -1.73 1.87 -10.12
N VAL A 35 -0.66 1.36 -9.51
CA VAL A 35 -0.32 1.57 -8.10
C VAL A 35 0.88 2.52 -8.05
N PHE A 36 0.72 3.71 -7.50
CA PHE A 36 1.80 4.70 -7.36
C PHE A 36 2.30 4.70 -5.93
N CYS A 37 3.56 5.03 -5.71
CA CYS A 37 4.17 4.98 -4.39
C CYS A 37 4.78 6.34 -4.05
N TYR A 38 4.39 6.90 -2.91
CA TYR A 38 4.93 8.17 -2.43
C TYR A 38 5.45 8.03 -1.00
N ARG A 39 6.50 8.79 -0.69
CA ARG A 39 7.03 8.96 0.66
C ARG A 39 6.68 10.37 1.12
N THR A 40 6.19 10.48 2.33
CA THR A 40 5.80 11.77 2.92
C THR A 40 6.65 12.09 4.15
N GLU A 41 7.18 13.31 4.16
CA GLU A 41 7.82 13.93 5.31
C GLU A 41 6.91 14.98 5.98
N GLY A 42 7.14 15.24 7.27
CA GLY A 42 6.41 16.30 8.00
C GLY A 42 4.97 15.96 8.40
N SER A 43 4.44 14.80 8.01
CA SER A 43 3.11 14.34 8.43
C SER A 43 3.00 14.18 9.95
N LYS A 44 1.90 14.70 10.52
CA LYS A 44 1.54 14.53 11.95
C LYS A 44 0.81 13.20 12.23
N ALA A 45 0.43 12.47 11.18
CA ALA A 45 -0.28 11.21 11.32
C ALA A 45 0.58 10.15 12.02
N ARG A 46 -0.06 9.26 12.79
CA ARG A 46 0.59 8.15 13.51
C ARG A 46 0.35 6.84 12.76
N ALA A 47 0.96 6.71 11.59
CA ALA A 47 0.87 5.51 10.74
C ALA A 47 2.22 5.20 10.10
N TYR A 48 2.42 3.95 9.68
CA TYR A 48 3.58 3.55 8.89
C TYR A 48 3.36 3.83 7.40
N ALA A 49 2.19 3.43 6.90
CA ALA A 49 1.77 3.67 5.53
C ALA A 49 0.26 3.93 5.46
N ARG A 50 -0.22 4.33 4.29
CA ARG A 50 -1.63 4.53 3.94
C ARG A 50 -1.87 4.12 2.50
N THR A 51 -3.05 3.59 2.23
CA THR A 51 -3.53 3.36 0.87
C THR A 51 -4.62 4.35 0.52
N TRP A 52 -4.45 5.02 -0.61
CA TRP A 52 -5.44 5.91 -1.19
C TRP A 52 -6.04 5.26 -2.43
N MET A 53 -7.34 5.43 -2.63
CA MET A 53 -8.00 5.09 -3.89
C MET A 53 -8.34 6.35 -4.67
N MET A 54 -8.34 6.22 -5.99
CA MET A 54 -8.87 7.26 -6.86
C MET A 54 -10.41 7.23 -6.82
N PRO A 55 -11.10 8.30 -6.37
CA PRO A 55 -12.56 8.27 -6.25
C PRO A 55 -13.25 8.04 -7.60
N LYS A 56 -14.35 7.28 -7.59
CA LYS A 56 -15.09 6.92 -8.81
C LYS A 56 -15.53 8.11 -9.65
N ILE A 57 -15.84 9.25 -9.03
CA ILE A 57 -16.22 10.46 -9.76
C ILE A 57 -15.11 10.94 -10.70
N PHE A 58 -13.84 10.88 -10.28
CA PHE A 58 -12.70 11.24 -11.12
C PHE A 58 -12.44 10.21 -12.21
N GLN A 59 -12.71 8.92 -11.94
CA GLN A 59 -12.60 7.87 -12.95
C GLN A 59 -13.58 8.13 -14.09
N ASN A 60 -14.83 8.44 -13.75
CA ASN A 60 -15.88 8.73 -14.71
C ASN A 60 -15.66 10.05 -15.45
N ALA A 61 -15.29 11.11 -14.73
CA ALA A 61 -15.11 12.44 -15.32
C ALA A 61 -13.91 12.53 -16.27
N LEU A 62 -12.86 11.75 -16.01
CA LEU A 62 -11.62 11.74 -16.81
C LEU A 62 -11.51 10.53 -17.73
N GLU A 63 -12.48 9.62 -17.71
CA GLU A 63 -12.50 8.36 -18.47
C GLU A 63 -11.23 7.50 -18.27
N ILE A 64 -10.67 7.53 -17.05
CA ILE A 64 -9.47 6.75 -16.70
C ILE A 64 -9.81 5.59 -15.76
N PRO A 65 -9.09 4.45 -15.87
CA PRO A 65 -9.32 3.31 -15.00
C PRO A 65 -8.98 3.62 -13.54
N PRO A 66 -9.38 2.78 -12.57
CA PRO A 66 -8.95 2.89 -11.18
C PRO A 66 -7.42 3.02 -11.02
N ALA A 67 -7.02 3.76 -9.99
CA ALA A 67 -5.64 3.85 -9.52
C ALA A 67 -5.61 3.90 -7.99
N TYR A 68 -4.46 3.51 -7.45
CA TYR A 68 -4.18 3.52 -6.03
C TYR A 68 -2.85 4.21 -5.77
N VAL A 69 -2.74 4.85 -4.61
CA VAL A 69 -1.47 5.38 -4.11
C VAL A 69 -1.16 4.72 -2.78
N ILE A 70 0.01 4.10 -2.66
CA ILE A 70 0.55 3.65 -1.38
C ILE A 70 1.54 4.71 -0.91
N GLU A 71 1.19 5.35 0.20
CA GLU A 71 1.98 6.41 0.81
C GLU A 71 2.67 5.86 2.07
N VAL A 72 3.99 5.95 2.13
CA VAL A 72 4.77 5.63 3.34
C VAL A 72 5.14 6.90 4.11
N LEU A 73 4.98 6.87 5.43
CA LEU A 73 5.35 8.00 6.28
C LEU A 73 6.77 7.82 6.80
N SER A 74 7.71 8.59 6.25
CA SER A 74 9.16 8.43 6.51
C SER A 74 9.50 8.36 8.00
N LYS A 75 8.83 9.22 8.81
CA LYS A 75 8.99 9.31 10.28
C LYS A 75 8.95 7.95 11.00
N TYR A 76 8.14 7.02 10.50
CA TYR A 76 7.93 5.70 11.09
C TYR A 76 8.38 4.56 10.17
N PHE A 77 8.03 4.62 8.88
CA PHE A 77 8.31 3.53 7.94
C PHE A 77 9.80 3.29 7.72
N ASP A 78 10.60 4.34 7.58
CA ASP A 78 12.01 4.17 7.17
C ASP A 78 12.86 3.52 8.27
N LYS A 79 12.41 3.62 9.53
CA LYS A 79 13.03 3.01 10.73
C LYS A 79 12.73 1.52 10.87
N LEU A 80 11.81 0.97 10.09
CA LEU A 80 11.47 -0.44 10.13
C LEU A 80 12.57 -1.30 9.50
N SER A 81 12.70 -2.54 9.98
CA SER A 81 13.49 -3.57 9.30
C SER A 81 12.89 -3.90 7.94
N ALA A 82 13.66 -4.53 7.06
CA ALA A 82 13.16 -4.92 5.74
C ALA A 82 11.91 -5.82 5.83
N ASP A 83 11.91 -6.76 6.77
CA ASP A 83 10.79 -7.68 7.01
C ASP A 83 9.52 -6.93 7.48
N GLU A 84 9.65 -5.99 8.42
CA GLU A 84 8.51 -5.19 8.88
C GLU A 84 8.02 -4.23 7.79
N LYS A 85 8.91 -3.70 6.93
CA LYS A 85 8.51 -2.93 5.74
C LYS A 85 7.67 -3.78 4.80
N SER A 86 8.12 -4.98 4.42
CA SER A 86 7.36 -5.87 3.55
C SER A 86 5.99 -6.22 4.17
N LYS A 87 5.95 -6.46 5.48
CA LYS A 87 4.69 -6.73 6.21
C LYS A 87 3.71 -5.56 6.16
N VAL A 88 4.18 -4.33 6.38
CA VAL A 88 3.36 -3.11 6.23
C VAL A 88 2.87 -2.96 4.79
N LEU A 89 3.72 -3.22 3.78
CA LEU A 89 3.29 -3.12 2.38
C LEU A 89 2.26 -4.19 2.00
N ILE A 90 2.39 -5.43 2.49
CA ILE A 90 1.37 -6.47 2.32
C ILE A 90 0.04 -6.02 2.93
N HIS A 91 0.09 -5.41 4.12
CA HIS A 91 -1.09 -4.86 4.78
C HIS A 91 -1.81 -3.82 3.90
N GLU A 92 -1.07 -2.86 3.36
CA GLU A 92 -1.61 -1.84 2.45
C GLU A 92 -2.21 -2.47 1.18
N LEU A 93 -1.52 -3.45 0.57
CA LEU A 93 -2.01 -4.13 -0.62
C LEU A 93 -3.33 -4.87 -0.38
N LEU A 94 -3.56 -5.41 0.82
CA LEU A 94 -4.82 -6.08 1.18
C LEU A 94 -6.03 -5.15 1.22
N HIS A 95 -5.82 -3.83 1.29
CA HIS A 95 -6.90 -2.86 1.14
C HIS A 95 -7.41 -2.74 -0.31
N ILE A 96 -6.62 -3.19 -1.30
CA ILE A 96 -7.00 -3.20 -2.71
C ILE A 96 -7.95 -4.40 -2.96
N PRO A 97 -9.16 -4.17 -3.48
CA PRO A 97 -10.12 -5.24 -3.75
C PRO A 97 -9.69 -6.13 -4.91
N ARG A 98 -10.11 -7.40 -4.89
CA ARG A 98 -9.85 -8.39 -5.95
C ARG A 98 -10.35 -8.01 -7.35
N ASN A 99 -11.30 -7.07 -7.45
CA ASN A 99 -11.80 -6.57 -8.71
C ASN A 99 -11.12 -5.26 -9.17
N PHE A 100 -10.15 -4.75 -8.40
CA PHE A 100 -9.43 -3.50 -8.67
C PHE A 100 -10.36 -2.30 -8.95
N SER A 101 -11.55 -2.24 -8.35
CA SER A 101 -12.64 -1.33 -8.72
C SER A 101 -12.49 0.14 -8.30
N GLY A 102 -11.36 0.52 -7.68
CA GLY A 102 -11.15 1.87 -7.15
C GLY A 102 -11.90 2.14 -5.85
N THR A 103 -12.22 1.09 -5.07
CA THR A 103 -12.66 1.20 -3.67
C THR A 103 -11.55 0.75 -2.73
N LEU A 104 -11.65 1.09 -1.44
CA LEU A 104 -10.80 0.51 -0.39
C LEU A 104 -11.62 -0.42 0.49
N LEU A 105 -11.01 -1.55 0.84
CA LEU A 105 -11.56 -2.49 1.80
C LEU A 105 -11.27 -1.98 3.22
N SER A 106 -12.22 -2.14 4.14
CA SER A 106 -12.00 -1.82 5.55
C SER A 106 -11.18 -2.92 6.25
N HIS A 107 -10.47 -2.56 7.32
CA HIS A 107 -9.73 -3.50 8.18
C HIS A 107 -10.57 -4.67 8.70
N ARG A 108 -11.86 -4.41 8.96
CA ARG A 108 -12.86 -5.41 9.38
C ARG A 108 -13.96 -5.45 8.33
N GLY A 109 -14.18 -6.64 7.76
CA GLY A 109 -15.36 -6.97 6.98
C GLY A 109 -15.99 -8.25 7.51
N ARG A 110 -17.17 -8.63 6.99
CA ARG A 110 -17.94 -9.82 7.43
C ARG A 110 -17.16 -11.14 7.40
N SER A 111 -16.09 -11.24 6.61
CA SER A 111 -15.29 -12.47 6.42
C SER A 111 -13.77 -12.21 6.33
N ARG A 112 -13.29 -11.01 6.66
CA ARG A 112 -11.86 -10.64 6.51
C ARG A 112 -11.35 -9.82 7.68
N HIS A 113 -10.18 -10.22 8.16
CA HIS A 113 -9.45 -9.53 9.21
C HIS A 113 -8.04 -9.24 8.70
N ILE A 114 -7.89 -8.08 8.06
CA ILE A 114 -6.68 -7.71 7.31
C ILE A 114 -5.41 -7.88 8.17
N GLY A 115 -5.48 -7.58 9.47
CA GLY A 115 -4.35 -7.77 10.39
C GLY A 115 -3.92 -9.23 10.58
N HIS A 116 -4.87 -10.17 10.62
CA HIS A 116 -4.55 -11.60 10.72
C HIS A 116 -3.99 -12.11 9.38
N ASP A 117 -4.66 -11.75 8.28
CA ASP A 117 -4.29 -12.18 6.92
C ASP A 117 -2.88 -11.68 6.55
N THR A 118 -2.51 -10.49 7.00
CA THR A 118 -1.15 -9.92 6.81
C THR A 118 -0.07 -10.84 7.37
N ASN A 119 -0.24 -11.39 8.57
CA ASN A 119 0.77 -12.25 9.19
C ASN A 119 0.94 -13.57 8.43
N THR A 120 -0.18 -14.16 7.99
CA THR A 120 -0.18 -15.40 7.19
C THR A 120 0.53 -15.18 5.85
N LEU A 121 0.15 -14.13 5.13
CA LEU A 121 0.75 -13.79 3.84
C LEU A 121 2.22 -13.39 3.97
N PHE A 122 2.62 -12.72 5.05
CA PHE A 122 4.02 -12.43 5.28
C PHE A 122 4.86 -13.70 5.48
N LYS A 123 4.35 -14.68 6.25
CA LYS A 123 5.02 -15.98 6.39
C LYS A 123 5.15 -16.70 5.04
N GLU A 124 4.10 -16.67 4.23
CA GLU A 124 4.12 -17.22 2.88
C GLU A 124 5.12 -16.50 1.96
N TYR A 125 5.12 -15.16 1.97
CA TYR A 125 6.08 -14.34 1.24
C TYR A 125 7.51 -14.70 1.62
N LYS A 126 7.81 -14.86 2.91
CA LYS A 126 9.13 -15.28 3.40
C LYS A 126 9.50 -16.70 2.98
N ARG A 127 8.53 -17.61 2.86
CA ARG A 127 8.74 -18.98 2.38
C ARG A 127 9.07 -18.99 0.89
N LEU A 128 8.36 -18.20 0.09
CA LEU A 128 8.50 -18.15 -1.37
C LEU A 128 9.66 -17.26 -1.85
N SER A 129 10.16 -16.36 -0.99
CA SER A 129 11.29 -15.46 -1.30
C SER A 129 12.66 -16.02 -0.89
N ARG A 130 12.73 -17.27 -0.44
CA ARG A 130 13.97 -18.02 -0.18
C ARG A 130 14.41 -18.70 -1.46
#